data_AF-A0A9J6AFW9-F1
#
_entry.id   AF-A0A9J6AFW9-F1
#
_cell.length_a   1.000
_cell.length_b   1.000
_cell.length_c   1.000
_cell.angle_alpha   90.00
_cell.angle_beta   90.00
_cell.angle_gamma   90.00
#
_symmetry.space_group_name_H-M   'P 1'
#
loop_
_entity.id
_entity.type
_entity.pdbx_description
1 polymer ?
#
loop_
_entity_poly.entity_id
_entity_poly.type
_entity_poly.pdbx_seq_one_letter_code
_entity_poly.pdbx_strand_id
1 'polypeptide(L)'
;MQLHISWFEDNPARRFWSCPRFHENSCKYFRLRDLEEIDMRSKSVIPRLANRIKESEEALQFYKSKEKKMKLLEKNGDQVCDDKLIKKKMKYSILNWKLIIVFVAIFILF
;
A
#
# COMPACT_ATOMS: atom_id res chain seq x y z
N MET A 1 38.47 -5.05 3.99
CA MET A 1 37.54 -3.97 3.56
C MET A 1 36.57 -4.57 2.57
N GLN A 2 35.30 -4.16 2.59
CA GLN A 2 34.29 -4.63 1.65
C GLN A 2 33.87 -3.49 0.72
N LEU A 3 33.66 -3.80 -0.55
CA LEU A 3 33.22 -2.83 -1.55
C LEU A 3 31.70 -2.77 -1.57
N HIS A 4 31.16 -1.57 -1.47
CA HIS A 4 29.73 -1.30 -1.56
C HIS A 4 29.43 -0.29 -2.68
N ILE A 5 28.19 -0.31 -3.17
CA ILE A 5 27.63 0.66 -4.11
C ILE A 5 26.51 1.38 -3.38
N SER A 6 26.53 2.71 -3.44
CA SER A 6 25.46 3.56 -2.93
C SER A 6 24.27 3.54 -3.89
N TRP A 7 23.09 3.36 -3.32
CA TRP A 7 21.80 3.34 -4.02
C TRP A 7 20.93 4.56 -3.68
N PHE A 8 21.48 5.52 -2.92
CA PHE A 8 20.78 6.76 -2.60
C PHE A 8 20.73 7.71 -3.80
N GLU A 9 19.63 8.43 -3.95
CA GLU A 9 19.41 9.43 -5.01
C GLU A 9 20.46 10.54 -5.00
N ASP A 10 20.92 10.98 -3.81
CA ASP A 10 21.93 12.03 -3.67
C ASP A 10 23.36 11.54 -3.96
N ASN A 11 23.55 10.22 -4.05
CA ASN A 11 24.85 9.59 -4.24
C ASN A 11 24.74 8.32 -5.08
N PRO A 12 24.15 8.37 -6.28
CA PRO A 12 23.78 7.16 -7.00
C PRO A 12 25.03 6.51 -7.57
N ALA A 13 25.10 5.19 -7.49
CA ALA A 13 26.15 4.37 -8.08
C ALA A 13 27.58 4.58 -7.53
N ARG A 14 27.78 5.47 -6.54
CA ARG A 14 29.10 5.73 -5.97
C ARG A 14 29.59 4.55 -5.15
N ARG A 15 30.86 4.21 -5.33
CA ARG A 15 31.49 3.04 -4.70
C ARG A 15 32.27 3.49 -3.48
N PHE A 16 32.17 2.73 -2.40
CA PHE A 16 32.93 3.00 -1.19
C PHE A 16 33.40 1.71 -0.52
N TRP A 17 34.54 1.81 0.13
CA TRP A 17 35.05 0.79 1.02
C TRP A 17 34.49 1.02 2.41
N SER A 18 34.00 -0.04 3.05
CA SER A 18 33.58 -0.02 4.45
C SER A 18 34.14 -1.21 5.23
N CYS A 19 33.88 -1.23 6.54
CA CYS A 19 34.17 -2.39 7.37
C CYS A 19 33.33 -3.60 6.92
N PRO A 20 33.95 -4.80 6.78
CA PRO A 20 33.22 -6.02 6.42
C PRO A 20 32.12 -6.44 7.43
N ARG A 21 32.22 -5.99 8.69
CA ARG A 21 31.22 -6.27 9.72
C ARG A 21 30.42 -5.00 9.95
N PHE A 22 29.32 -4.80 9.26
CA PHE A 22 28.44 -3.65 9.48
C PHE A 22 27.44 -3.99 10.60
N HIS A 23 27.66 -3.45 11.81
CA HIS A 23 26.78 -3.56 12.97
C HIS A 23 26.74 -2.22 13.73
N GLU A 24 25.74 -2.01 14.59
CA GLU A 24 25.58 -0.77 15.39
C GLU A 24 26.83 -0.38 16.20
N ASN A 25 27.64 -1.36 16.63
CA ASN A 25 28.90 -1.14 17.36
C ASN A 25 30.15 -1.47 16.51
N SER A 26 30.04 -1.41 15.20
CA SER A 26 31.14 -1.74 14.30
C SER A 26 32.05 -0.55 13.95
N CYS A 27 33.18 -0.88 13.33
CA CYS A 27 34.16 0.09 12.86
C CYS A 27 33.55 1.09 11.86
N LYS A 28 33.82 2.38 12.08
CA LYS A 28 33.33 3.51 11.28
C LYS A 28 34.20 3.82 10.05
N TYR A 29 35.00 2.86 9.59
CA TYR A 29 35.85 3.05 8.42
C TYR A 29 35.01 3.25 7.17
N PHE A 30 35.27 4.36 6.46
CA PHE A 30 34.66 4.70 5.20
C PHE A 30 35.71 5.35 4.29
N ARG A 31 35.80 4.90 3.03
CA ARG A 31 36.63 5.54 2.01
C ARG A 31 35.92 5.49 0.66
N LEU A 32 35.75 6.64 0.02
CA LEU A 32 35.25 6.73 -1.36
C LEU A 32 36.24 6.09 -2.33
N ARG A 33 35.71 5.40 -3.35
CA ARG A 33 36.48 4.73 -4.42
C ARG A 33 36.36 5.47 -5.76
N ASP A 34 36.04 6.77 -5.74
CA ASP A 34 35.74 7.52 -6.97
C ASP A 34 36.99 7.83 -7.82
N LEU A 35 38.18 7.70 -7.26
CA LEU A 35 39.46 7.96 -7.94
C LEU A 35 39.98 6.76 -8.75
N GLU A 36 39.40 5.57 -8.57
CA GLU A 36 39.79 4.38 -9.32
C GLU A 36 38.94 4.23 -10.57
N GLU A 37 39.55 3.78 -11.66
CA GLU A 37 38.87 3.61 -12.94
C GLU A 37 37.69 2.64 -12.79
N ILE A 38 36.49 3.15 -13.08
CA ILE A 38 35.27 2.33 -13.11
C ILE A 38 35.33 1.48 -14.38
N ASP A 39 35.19 0.16 -14.21
CA ASP A 39 35.10 -0.75 -15.35
C ASP A 39 34.02 -0.29 -16.35
N MET A 40 34.33 -0.34 -17.64
CA MET A 40 33.45 0.21 -18.70
C MET A 40 32.04 -0.39 -18.65
N ARG A 41 31.91 -1.66 -18.23
CA ARG A 41 30.62 -2.34 -18.09
C ARG A 41 29.76 -1.68 -17.01
N SER A 42 30.34 -1.36 -15.85
CA SER A 42 29.61 -0.75 -14.74
C SER A 42 29.07 0.64 -15.05
N LYS A 43 29.75 1.40 -15.93
CA LYS A 43 29.24 2.68 -16.44
C LYS A 43 27.90 2.56 -17.15
N SER A 44 27.62 1.42 -17.79
CA SER A 44 26.35 1.18 -18.48
C SER A 44 25.34 0.38 -17.65
N VAL A 45 25.82 -0.58 -16.85
CA VAL A 45 24.95 -1.49 -16.08
C VAL A 45 24.33 -0.80 -14.87
N ILE A 46 25.08 -0.02 -14.10
CA ILE A 46 24.56 0.54 -12.83
C ILE A 46 23.42 1.53 -13.08
N PRO A 47 23.53 2.51 -14.00
CA PRO A 47 22.41 3.43 -14.28
C PRO A 47 21.14 2.70 -14.75
N ARG A 48 21.31 1.65 -15.58
CA ARG A 48 20.18 0.80 -16.02
C ARG A 48 19.50 0.09 -14.87
N LEU A 49 20.26 -0.44 -13.92
CA LEU A 49 19.71 -1.10 -12.73
C LEU A 49 19.00 -0.10 -11.81
N ALA A 50 19.59 1.08 -11.58
CA ALA A 50 18.97 2.14 -10.80
C ALA A 50 17.61 2.56 -11.40
N ASN A 51 17.55 2.77 -12.72
CA ASN A 51 16.30 3.08 -13.41
C ASN A 51 15.25 1.97 -13.26
N ARG A 52 15.64 0.70 -13.38
CA ARG A 52 14.71 -0.42 -13.19
C ARG A 52 14.16 -0.51 -11.77
N ILE A 53 14.98 -0.21 -10.76
CA ILE A 53 14.53 -0.15 -9.37
C ILE A 53 13.48 0.95 -9.22
N LYS A 54 13.78 2.16 -9.73
CA LYS A 54 12.85 3.28 -9.70
C LYS A 54 11.52 2.98 -10.40
N GLU A 55 11.56 2.43 -11.62
CA GLU A 55 10.36 2.00 -12.35
C GLU A 55 9.55 0.96 -11.56
N SER A 56 10.24 0.03 -10.90
CA SER A 56 9.60 -0.99 -10.07
C SER A 56 8.94 -0.40 -8.82
N GLU A 57 9.58 0.58 -8.19
CA GLU A 57 9.05 1.29 -7.03
C GLU A 57 7.81 2.12 -7.40
N GLU A 58 7.86 2.84 -8.51
CA GLU A 58 6.73 3.61 -9.06
C GLU A 58 5.54 2.70 -9.39
N ALA A 59 5.79 1.57 -10.05
CA ALA A 59 4.75 0.58 -10.35
C ALA A 59 4.13 0.02 -9.06
N LEU A 60 4.95 -0.30 -8.06
CA LEU A 60 4.48 -0.80 -6.78
C LEU A 60 3.62 0.23 -6.03
N GLN A 61 4.00 1.50 -6.06
CA GLN A 61 3.18 2.59 -5.51
C GLN A 61 1.84 2.74 -6.25
N PHE A 62 1.85 2.61 -7.57
CA PHE A 62 0.63 2.63 -8.38
C PHE A 62 -0.33 1.48 -7.99
N TYR A 63 0.18 0.25 -7.91
CA TYR A 63 -0.65 -0.91 -7.52
C TYR A 63 -1.19 -0.80 -6.10
N LYS A 64 -0.37 -0.36 -5.13
CA LYS A 64 -0.83 -0.08 -3.76
C LYS A 64 -1.96 0.96 -3.73
N SER A 65 -1.85 2.00 -4.54
CA SER A 65 -2.87 3.06 -4.63
C SER A 65 -4.17 2.53 -5.25
N LYS A 66 -4.06 1.69 -6.28
CA LYS A 66 -5.21 1.02 -6.92
C LYS A 66 -5.92 0.07 -5.96
N GLU A 67 -5.16 -0.74 -5.22
CA GLU A 67 -5.69 -1.67 -4.22
C GLU A 67 -6.46 -0.94 -3.11
N LYS A 68 -5.90 0.15 -2.58
CA LYS A 68 -6.59 0.99 -1.59
C LYS A 68 -7.91 1.55 -2.12
N LYS A 69 -7.95 2.01 -3.38
CA LYS A 69 -9.19 2.49 -4.01
C LYS A 69 -10.24 1.39 -4.17
N MET A 70 -9.84 0.19 -4.58
CA MET A 70 -10.77 -0.95 -4.71
C MET A 70 -11.37 -1.33 -3.35
N LYS A 71 -10.55 -1.46 -2.31
CA LYS A 71 -11.02 -1.75 -0.94
C LYS A 71 -11.98 -0.69 -0.42
N LEU A 72 -11.76 0.58 -0.75
CA LEU A 72 -12.67 1.68 -0.38
C LEU A 72 -14.01 1.56 -1.12
N LEU A 73 -14.00 1.22 -2.40
CA LEU A 73 -15.21 1.03 -3.20
C LEU A 73 -16.03 -0.17 -2.71
N GLU A 74 -15.37 -1.29 -2.39
CA GLU A 74 -16.02 -2.46 -1.79
C GLU A 74 -16.70 -2.10 -0.47
N LYS A 75 -15.97 -1.45 0.45
CA LYS A 75 -16.53 -1.01 1.74
C LYS A 75 -17.73 -0.07 1.58
N ASN A 76 -17.65 0.87 0.64
CA ASN A 76 -18.77 1.76 0.35
C ASN A 76 -19.97 1.01 -0.24
N GLY A 77 -19.72 0.01 -1.10
CA GLY A 77 -20.75 -0.87 -1.63
C GLY A 77 -21.45 -1.68 -0.55
N ASP A 78 -20.69 -2.30 0.35
CA ASP A 78 -21.22 -3.06 1.48
C ASP A 78 -22.05 -2.18 2.41
N GLN A 79 -21.57 -0.98 2.74
CA GLN A 79 -22.31 -0.02 3.55
C GLN A 79 -23.63 0.40 2.89
N VAL A 80 -23.63 0.64 1.58
CA VAL A 80 -24.86 0.94 0.83
C VAL A 80 -25.83 -0.25 0.81
N CYS A 81 -25.32 -1.48 0.73
CA CYS A 81 -26.13 -2.69 0.82
C CYS A 81 -26.77 -2.85 2.20
N ASP A 82 -26.00 -2.62 3.27
CA ASP A 82 -26.47 -2.66 4.65
C ASP A 82 -27.56 -1.61 4.90
N ASP A 83 -27.34 -0.36 4.47
CA ASP A 83 -28.32 0.73 4.60
C ASP A 83 -29.64 0.39 3.89
N LYS A 84 -29.57 -0.20 2.69
CA LYS A 84 -30.77 -0.67 1.95
C LYS A 84 -31.48 -1.79 2.70
N LEU A 85 -30.74 -2.74 3.28
CA LEU A 85 -31.30 -3.85 4.05
C LEU A 85 -32.01 -3.35 5.31
N ILE A 86 -31.39 -2.43 6.05
CA ILE A 86 -31.99 -1.77 7.23
C ILE A 86 -33.29 -1.08 6.85
N LYS A 87 -33.29 -0.28 5.77
CA LYS A 87 -34.49 0.42 5.29
C LYS A 87 -35.63 -0.55 4.93
N LYS A 88 -35.30 -1.68 4.29
CA LYS A 88 -36.29 -2.73 3.95
C LYS A 88 -36.88 -3.37 5.21
N LYS A 89 -36.04 -3.70 6.21
CA LYS A 89 -36.48 -4.27 7.49
C LYS A 89 -37.41 -3.32 8.25
N MET A 90 -37.06 -2.03 8.29
CA MET A 90 -37.87 -1.00 8.94
C MET A 90 -39.26 -0.87 8.28
N LYS A 91 -39.32 -0.88 6.94
CA LYS A 91 -40.59 -0.85 6.20
C LYS A 91 -41.48 -2.06 6.52
N TYR A 92 -40.90 -3.25 6.61
CA TYR A 92 -41.62 -4.48 6.95
C TYR A 92 -42.17 -4.45 8.38
N SER A 93 -41.37 -3.96 9.34
CA SER A 93 -41.80 -3.77 10.72
C SER A 93 -42.99 -2.81 10.84
N ILE A 94 -42.96 -1.68 10.13
CA ILE A 94 -44.08 -0.73 10.08
C ILE A 94 -45.34 -1.38 9.48
N LEU A 95 -45.18 -2.16 8.40
CA LEU A 95 -46.30 -2.85 7.75
C LEU A 95 -46.94 -3.89 8.69
N ASN A 96 -46.12 -4.68 9.39
CA ASN A 96 -46.58 -5.66 10.38
C ASN A 96 -47.32 -4.99 11.54
N TRP A 97 -46.80 -3.87 12.06
CA TRP A 97 -47.47 -3.14 13.13
C TRP A 97 -48.85 -2.62 12.70
N LYS A 98 -48.94 -2.09 11.47
CA LYS A 98 -50.24 -1.67 10.91
C LYS A 98 -51.23 -2.81 10.77
N LEU A 99 -50.78 -3.99 10.32
CA LEU A 99 -51.63 -5.18 10.25
C LEU A 99 -52.16 -5.57 11.62
N ILE A 100 -51.29 -5.60 12.65
CA ILE A 100 -51.70 -5.94 14.03
C ILE A 100 -52.77 -4.97 14.53
N ILE A 101 -52.62 -3.66 14.30
CA ILE A 101 -53.64 -2.66 14.67
C ILE A 101 -54.99 -2.97 14.01
N VAL A 102 -54.98 -3.27 12.71
CA VAL A 102 -56.22 -3.59 11.96
C VAL A 102 -56.87 -4.86 12.51
N PHE A 103 -56.08 -5.92 12.77
CA PHE A 103 -56.59 -7.16 13.36
C PHE A 103 -57.25 -6.90 14.72
N VAL A 104 -56.58 -6.16 15.61
CA VAL A 104 -57.12 -5.83 16.94
C VAL A 104 -58.41 -5.00 16.84
N ALA A 105 -58.48 -4.03 15.93
CA ALA A 105 -59.67 -3.22 15.74
C ALA A 105 -60.89 -4.06 15.28
N ILE A 106 -60.69 -5.04 14.40
CA ILE A 106 -61.75 -5.96 13.96
C ILE A 106 -62.28 -6.80 15.14
N PHE A 107 -61.38 -7.33 15.96
CA PHE A 107 -61.75 -8.15 17.12
C PHE A 107 -62.43 -7.38 18.26
N ILE A 108 -62.26 -6.05 18.33
CA ILE A 108 -62.94 -5.20 19.33
C ILE A 108 -64.34 -4.78 18.83
N LEU A 109 -64.55 -4.74 17.51
CA LEU A 109 -65.81 -4.31 16.89
C LEU A 109 -66.83 -5.45 16.71
N PHE A 110 -66.44 -6.70 16.97
CA PHE A 110 -67.28 -7.90 16.94
C PHE A 110 -67.36 -8.51 18.34
#